data_AF-A0A0P7G4D0-F1
#
_entry.id   AF-A0A0P7G4D0-F1
#
_cell.length_a   1.000
_cell.length_b   1.000
_cell.length_c   1.000
_cell.angle_alpha   90.00
_cell.angle_beta   90.00
_cell.angle_gamma   90.00
#
_symmetry.space_group_name_H-M   'P 1'
#
loop_
_entity.id
_entity.type
_entity.pdbx_description
1 polymer ?
#
loop_
_entity_poly.entity_id
_entity_poly.type
_entity_poly.pdbx_seq_one_letter_code
_entity_poly.pdbx_strand_id
1 'polypeptide(L)'
;MTGSSGGASPSSSGSPDASADASAPEGIWGNPENTREPSLELHEDGRLTGTDGCNRLMGHWVLEDGTVRFQEVAMTMMACPDVDQWLASAASAVPSEDTLLVYDGAGNEIGTLTR
;
A
#
# COMPACT_ATOMS: atom_id res chain seq x y z
N MET A 1 -28.33 -4.32 53.97
CA MET A 1 -27.73 -2.99 53.72
C MET A 1 -26.45 -3.23 52.93
N THR A 2 -26.28 -2.55 51.78
CA THR A 2 -25.19 -2.60 50.79
C THR A 2 -24.99 -3.95 50.06
N GLY A 3 -24.92 -4.07 48.73
CA GLY A 3 -24.84 -3.08 47.64
C GLY A 3 -23.78 -3.51 46.61
N SER A 4 -24.22 -3.78 45.37
CA SER A 4 -23.60 -3.51 44.05
C SER A 4 -22.15 -3.97 43.74
N SER A 5 -21.92 -4.84 42.75
CA SER A 5 -21.82 -4.58 41.28
C SER A 5 -20.38 -4.28 40.82
N GLY A 6 -19.93 -4.94 39.75
CA GLY A 6 -18.86 -4.41 38.89
C GLY A 6 -17.90 -5.44 38.30
N GLY A 7 -18.31 -6.08 37.20
CA GLY A 7 -17.38 -6.57 36.19
C GLY A 7 -17.20 -5.52 35.09
N ALA A 8 -16.00 -5.41 34.52
CA ALA A 8 -15.67 -4.90 33.18
C ALA A 8 -14.16 -5.11 32.97
N SER A 9 -13.77 -6.10 32.16
CA SER A 9 -13.36 -5.96 30.75
C SER A 9 -11.88 -5.55 30.60
N PRO A 10 -10.98 -6.43 30.13
CA PRO A 10 -9.70 -5.97 29.59
C PRO A 10 -9.97 -5.22 28.28
N SER A 11 -9.31 -4.07 28.11
CA SER A 11 -9.34 -3.26 26.90
C SER A 11 -8.94 -4.08 25.67
N SER A 12 -9.89 -4.32 24.78
CA SER A 12 -9.63 -4.61 23.37
C SER A 12 -9.35 -3.28 22.66
N SER A 13 -8.16 -3.15 22.05
CA SER A 13 -7.86 -2.20 20.96
C SER A 13 -6.43 -2.50 20.47
N GLY A 14 -6.18 -3.15 19.35
CA GLY A 14 -7.01 -3.98 18.49
C GLY A 14 -6.10 -5.12 18.02
N SER A 15 -6.60 -6.35 18.08
CA SER A 15 -6.05 -7.39 17.22
C SER A 15 -6.33 -6.91 15.79
N PRO A 16 -5.35 -6.85 14.86
CA PRO A 16 -5.72 -6.87 13.46
C PRO A 16 -6.42 -8.22 13.28
N ASP A 17 -7.74 -8.18 13.27
CA ASP A 17 -8.54 -9.31 12.84
C ASP A 17 -7.99 -9.66 11.47
N ALA A 18 -7.37 -10.82 11.38
CA ALA A 18 -6.87 -11.41 10.15
C ALA A 18 -8.06 -11.83 9.29
N SER A 19 -8.88 -10.86 8.94
CA SER A 19 -9.78 -10.83 7.81
C SER A 19 -9.44 -9.55 7.07
N ALA A 20 -8.16 -9.35 6.77
CA ALA A 20 -7.79 -8.54 5.62
C ALA A 20 -8.56 -9.16 4.46
N ASP A 21 -9.61 -8.47 4.01
CA ASP A 21 -10.34 -8.85 2.82
C ASP A 21 -9.26 -9.18 1.78
N ALA A 22 -9.35 -10.31 1.12
CA ALA A 22 -8.36 -10.73 0.12
C ALA A 22 -8.09 -9.65 -0.96
N SER A 23 -8.98 -8.67 -1.05
CA SER A 23 -8.97 -7.54 -1.97
C SER A 23 -8.55 -6.21 -1.31
N ALA A 24 -8.24 -6.20 -0.01
CA ALA A 24 -7.85 -5.01 0.74
C ALA A 24 -6.53 -4.45 0.19
N PRO A 25 -6.50 -3.22 -0.33
CA PRO A 25 -5.28 -2.61 -0.84
C PRO A 25 -4.31 -2.21 0.27
N GLU A 26 -4.79 -1.96 1.49
CA GLU A 26 -3.92 -1.53 2.59
C GLU A 26 -2.85 -2.55 2.96
N GLY A 27 -1.66 -2.06 3.29
CA GLY A 27 -0.50 -2.88 3.65
C GLY A 27 0.71 -2.64 2.76
N ILE A 28 1.65 -3.57 2.85
CA ILE A 28 2.94 -3.51 2.17
C ILE A 28 2.88 -4.43 0.95
N TRP A 29 3.36 -3.91 -0.18
CA TRP A 29 3.48 -4.60 -1.45
C TRP A 29 4.93 -4.52 -1.92
N GLY A 30 5.57 -5.67 -2.15
CA GLY A 30 6.99 -5.79 -2.40
C GLY A 30 7.81 -5.84 -1.12
N ASN A 31 9.13 -5.60 -1.23
CA ASN A 31 10.05 -5.69 -0.10
C ASN A 31 10.55 -4.31 0.34
N PRO A 32 9.99 -3.69 1.40
CA PRO A 32 10.38 -2.35 1.84
C PRO A 32 11.78 -2.33 2.48
N GLU A 33 12.31 -3.48 2.90
CA GLU A 33 13.67 -3.57 3.45
C GLU A 33 14.72 -3.47 2.34
N ASN A 34 14.38 -3.86 1.11
CA ASN A 34 15.25 -3.72 -0.04
C ASN A 34 14.89 -2.48 -0.86
N THR A 35 15.53 -1.37 -0.52
CA THR A 35 15.31 -0.08 -1.21
C THR A 35 15.71 -0.05 -2.68
N ARG A 36 16.36 -1.10 -3.19
CA ARG A 36 16.74 -1.27 -4.61
C ARG A 36 15.70 -2.04 -5.42
N GLU A 37 14.66 -2.55 -4.76
CA GLU A 37 13.51 -3.20 -5.39
C GLU A 37 12.28 -2.29 -5.25
N PRO A 38 11.32 -2.36 -6.19
CA PRO A 38 10.11 -1.60 -6.10
C PRO A 38 9.25 -2.10 -4.93
N SER A 39 8.73 -1.18 -4.13
CA SER A 39 7.79 -1.46 -3.04
C SER A 39 6.85 -0.29 -2.79
N LEU A 40 5.64 -0.59 -2.33
CA LEU A 40 4.62 0.37 -1.93
C LEU A 40 4.04 -0.01 -0.58
N GLU A 41 3.76 0.99 0.24
CA GLU A 41 2.99 0.87 1.47
C GLU A 41 1.75 1.77 1.35
N LEU A 42 0.58 1.14 1.40
CA LEU A 42 -0.73 1.78 1.35
C LEU A 42 -1.29 1.85 2.77
N HIS A 43 -1.32 3.06 3.33
CA HIS A 43 -1.85 3.29 4.66
C HIS A 43 -3.37 3.45 4.64
N GLU A 44 -4.06 2.95 5.66
CA GLU A 44 -5.53 3.06 5.86
C GLU A 44 -6.04 4.52 5.81
N ASP A 45 -5.18 5.49 6.12
CA ASP A 45 -5.46 6.93 6.07
C ASP A 45 -5.40 7.51 4.64
N GLY A 46 -5.26 6.67 3.61
CA GLY A 46 -5.17 7.08 2.20
C GLY A 46 -3.81 7.63 1.80
N ARG A 47 -2.78 7.45 2.63
CA ARG A 47 -1.39 7.83 2.31
C ARG A 47 -0.67 6.68 1.61
N LEU A 48 0.17 7.01 0.65
CA LEU A 48 1.06 6.10 -0.05
C LEU A 48 2.51 6.49 0.24
N THR A 49 3.32 5.50 0.55
CA THR A 49 4.78 5.63 0.55
C THR A 49 5.41 4.47 -0.21
N GLY A 50 6.65 4.61 -0.64
CA GLY A 50 7.33 3.52 -1.31
C GLY A 50 8.67 3.89 -1.91
N THR A 51 9.18 2.99 -2.73
CA THR A 51 10.36 3.20 -3.56
C THR A 51 10.17 2.46 -4.86
N ASP A 52 10.72 3.03 -5.91
CA ASP A 52 10.79 2.41 -7.23
C ASP A 52 12.14 1.68 -7.44
N GLY A 53 12.94 1.53 -6.36
CA GLY A 53 14.28 0.94 -6.37
C GLY A 53 15.41 1.97 -6.50
N CYS A 54 15.06 3.19 -6.89
CA CYS A 54 15.97 4.33 -6.99
C CYS A 54 15.40 5.57 -6.31
N ASN A 55 14.10 5.80 -6.55
CA ASN A 55 13.41 7.01 -6.11
C ASN A 55 12.40 6.68 -5.02
N ARG A 56 12.38 7.49 -3.96
CA ARG A 56 11.31 7.42 -2.97
C ARG A 56 10.02 7.97 -3.57
N LEU A 57 8.93 7.23 -3.34
CA LEU A 57 7.58 7.57 -3.72
C LEU A 57 6.81 8.02 -2.47
N MET A 58 6.04 9.08 -2.59
CA MET A 58 5.14 9.54 -1.54
C MET A 58 3.93 10.23 -2.17
N GLY A 59 2.74 10.01 -1.64
CA GLY A 59 1.52 10.59 -2.18
C GLY A 59 0.30 10.09 -1.44
N HIS A 60 -0.82 10.07 -2.15
CA HIS A 60 -2.07 9.56 -1.61
C HIS A 60 -2.66 8.51 -2.56
N TRP A 61 -3.63 7.76 -2.06
CA TRP A 61 -4.37 6.78 -2.84
C TRP A 61 -5.84 6.76 -2.42
N VAL A 62 -6.70 6.35 -3.34
CA VAL A 62 -8.13 6.08 -3.06
C VAL A 62 -8.52 4.76 -3.71
N LEU A 63 -9.44 4.02 -3.07
CA LEU A 63 -10.04 2.83 -3.65
C LEU A 63 -11.36 3.20 -4.32
N GLU A 64 -11.45 2.99 -5.63
CA GLU A 64 -12.67 3.16 -6.41
C GLU A 64 -12.95 1.89 -7.21
N ASP A 65 -14.12 1.28 -6.98
CA ASP A 65 -14.57 0.09 -7.71
C ASP A 65 -13.54 -1.07 -7.71
N GLY A 66 -12.85 -1.27 -6.58
CA GLY A 66 -11.79 -2.29 -6.45
C GLY A 66 -10.46 -1.93 -7.12
N THR A 67 -10.32 -0.70 -7.65
CA THR A 67 -9.08 -0.17 -8.21
C THR A 67 -8.50 0.90 -7.31
N VAL A 68 -7.24 0.74 -6.92
CA VAL A 68 -6.46 1.78 -6.25
C VAL A 68 -6.06 2.82 -7.29
N ARG A 69 -6.46 4.07 -7.08
CA ARG A 69 -6.00 5.21 -7.86
C ARG A 69 -4.95 5.96 -7.06
N PHE A 70 -3.76 6.12 -7.64
CA PHE A 70 -2.71 6.91 -7.04
C PHE A 70 -2.91 8.39 -7.39
N GLN A 71 -2.83 9.26 -6.39
CA GLN A 71 -3.03 10.69 -6.55
C GLN A 71 -1.87 11.46 -5.92
N GLU A 72 -1.50 12.57 -6.54
CA GLU A 72 -0.46 13.47 -6.03
C GLU A 72 0.86 12.76 -5.70
N VAL A 73 1.23 11.75 -6.50
CA VAL A 73 2.49 11.02 -6.30
C VAL A 73 3.66 11.93 -6.62
N ALA A 74 4.46 12.22 -5.61
CA ALA A 74 5.73 12.90 -5.72
C ALA A 74 6.86 11.88 -5.61
N MET A 75 7.94 12.14 -6.34
CA MET A 75 9.14 11.32 -6.31
C MET A 75 10.40 12.15 -6.42
N THR A 76 11.52 11.61 -5.95
CA THR A 76 12.84 12.15 -6.29
C THR A 76 13.14 11.89 -7.77
N MET A 77 13.91 12.75 -8.42
CA MET A 77 14.36 12.57 -9.81
C MET A 77 15.84 12.15 -9.85
N MET A 78 16.20 11.07 -9.15
CA MET A 78 17.54 10.50 -9.21
C MET A 78 17.67 9.60 -10.44
N ALA A 79 18.82 9.66 -11.10
CA ALA A 79 19.15 8.80 -12.23
C ALA A 79 19.90 7.54 -11.73
N CYS A 80 19.26 6.38 -11.85
CA CYS A 80 19.88 5.09 -11.54
C CYS A 80 19.95 4.23 -12.81
N PRO A 81 21.12 4.12 -13.47
CA PRO A 81 21.25 3.44 -14.76
C PRO A 81 21.09 1.91 -14.70
N ASP A 82 20.97 1.34 -13.51
CA ASP A 82 20.92 -0.11 -13.25
C ASP A 82 19.63 -0.52 -12.52
N VAL A 83 18.65 0.38 -12.42
CA VAL A 83 17.37 0.14 -11.75
C VAL A 83 16.24 0.36 -12.75
N ASP A 84 15.39 -0.66 -12.88
CA ASP A 84 14.16 -0.57 -13.67
C ASP A 84 13.12 0.23 -12.89
N GLN A 85 13.07 1.52 -13.19
CA GLN A 85 12.21 2.50 -12.53
C GLN A 85 10.77 2.53 -13.08
N TRP A 86 10.17 1.35 -13.25
CA TRP A 86 8.84 1.21 -13.85
C TRP A 86 7.73 1.71 -12.92
N LEU A 87 7.87 1.54 -11.61
CA LEU A 87 6.85 1.90 -10.61
C LEU A 87 6.65 3.42 -10.53
N ALA A 88 7.66 4.20 -10.94
CA ALA A 88 7.53 5.65 -11.13
C ALA A 88 6.42 6.06 -12.12
N SER A 89 6.00 5.18 -13.02
CA SER A 89 4.91 5.44 -13.97
C SER A 89 3.53 5.00 -13.46
N ALA A 90 3.45 4.46 -12.25
CA ALA A 90 2.21 3.93 -11.69
C ALA A 90 1.14 5.02 -11.53
N ALA A 91 -0.04 4.77 -12.10
CA ALA A 91 -1.21 5.63 -11.97
C ALA A 91 -2.36 4.92 -11.23
N SER A 92 -2.44 3.61 -11.37
CA SER A 92 -3.44 2.79 -10.67
C SER A 92 -2.94 1.40 -10.40
N ALA A 93 -3.57 0.73 -9.46
CA ALA A 93 -3.31 -0.67 -9.18
C ALA A 93 -4.58 -1.44 -8.83
N VAL A 94 -4.59 -2.74 -9.07
CA VAL A 94 -5.69 -3.63 -8.72
C VAL A 94 -5.15 -4.67 -7.73
N PRO A 95 -5.58 -4.62 -6.46
CA PRO A 95 -5.22 -5.62 -5.47
C PRO A 95 -5.94 -6.94 -5.76
N SER A 96 -5.17 -8.03 -5.72
CA SER A 96 -5.62 -9.42 -5.72
C SER A 96 -4.93 -10.11 -4.54
N GLU A 97 -5.53 -11.19 -4.01
CA GLU A 97 -5.12 -11.91 -2.78
C GLU A 97 -3.68 -11.72 -2.28
N ASP A 98 -2.68 -11.89 -3.15
CA ASP A 98 -1.28 -11.71 -2.80
C ASP A 98 -0.51 -10.83 -3.81
N THR A 99 -1.20 -10.27 -4.80
CA THR A 99 -0.57 -9.56 -5.92
C THR A 99 -1.29 -8.25 -6.21
N LEU A 100 -0.53 -7.16 -6.24
CA LEU A 100 -0.96 -5.85 -6.70
C LEU A 100 -0.54 -5.67 -8.15
N LEU A 101 -1.50 -5.69 -9.07
CA LEU A 101 -1.26 -5.42 -10.49
C LEU A 101 -1.19 -3.91 -10.69
N VAL A 102 -0.09 -3.40 -11.24
CA VAL A 102 0.14 -1.97 -11.39
C VAL A 102 0.03 -1.57 -12.85
N TYR A 103 -0.66 -0.45 -13.08
CA TYR A 103 -0.95 0.10 -14.40
C TYR A 103 -0.46 1.54 -14.52
N ASP A 104 -0.03 1.93 -15.72
CA ASP A 104 0.34 3.30 -16.04
C ASP A 104 -0.88 4.19 -16.36
N GLY A 105 -0.66 5.49 -16.60
CA GLY A 105 -1.72 6.46 -16.92
C GLY A 105 -2.49 6.18 -18.22
N ALA A 106 -1.94 5.40 -19.14
CA ALA A 106 -2.59 4.89 -20.35
C ALA A 106 -3.33 3.56 -20.12
N GLY A 107 -3.21 2.95 -18.93
CA GLY A 107 -3.88 1.71 -18.56
C GLY A 107 -3.15 0.43 -19.00
N ASN A 108 -1.86 0.49 -19.36
CA ASN A 108 -1.08 -0.72 -19.62
C ASN A 108 -0.55 -1.27 -18.29
N GLU A 109 -0.53 -2.60 -18.17
CA GLU A 109 0.17 -3.26 -17.07
C GLU A 109 1.67 -3.01 -17.20
N ILE A 110 2.27 -2.45 -16.15
CA ILE A 110 3.70 -2.11 -16.11
C ILE A 110 4.48 -2.99 -15.14
N GLY A 111 3.79 -3.67 -14.24
CA GLY A 111 4.42 -4.56 -13.27
C GLY A 111 3.45 -5.06 -12.22
N THR A 112 3.98 -5.90 -11.34
CA THR A 112 3.24 -6.45 -10.20
C THR A 112 4.09 -6.36 -8.95
N LEU A 113 3.44 -6.19 -7.80
CA LEU A 113 4.06 -6.27 -6.47
C LEU A 113 3.38 -7.37 -5.67
N THR A 114 4.16 -8.19 -4.99
CA THR A 114 3.66 -9.29 -4.15
C THR A 114 3.82 -8.94 -2.69
N ARG A 115 2.85 -9.26 -1.83
CA ARG A 115 2.92 -8.96 -0.38
C ARG A 115 3.56 -10.07 0.44
#